data_AF-A0A7S3RIB1-F1
#
_entry.id   AF-A0A7S3RIB1-F1
#
_cell.length_a   1.000
_cell.length_b   1.000
_cell.length_c   1.000
_cell.angle_alpha   90.00
_cell.angle_beta   90.00
_cell.angle_gamma   90.00
#
_symmetry.space_group_name_H-M   'P 1'
#
loop_
_entity.id
_entity.type
_entity.pdbx_description
1 polymer ?
#
loop_
_entity_poly.entity_id
_entity_poly.type
_entity_poly.pdbx_seq_one_letter_code
_entity_poly.pdbx_strand_id
1 'polypeptide(L)'
;KMIYRLMDEQKNEDEHKHWCDLELEKTNTSKTDKEQKIGELDAKLDDAKATVGLLTAQITEASDMAADLTAFMKEATEVRTIGKTENAAAITDSRHAQEAISKAIAVLEAFYKDSGMVAKESWEFVQRGAAPVTLPDTPSTWEASYTGVADPANQPDGIITVLKEVSASFATMEADTMAQEETDQSAYQEEMKATEIEKARRAKEAEMKEQEKKRLEDKITSMEKSHKHVSG
;
A
#
# COMPACT_ATOMS: atom_id res chain seq x y z
N LYS A 1 11.14 73.70 75.34
CA LYS A 1 10.30 72.48 75.33
C LYS A 1 9.47 72.32 74.04
N MET A 2 9.05 73.39 73.35
CA MET A 2 8.29 73.28 72.08
C MET A 2 9.14 72.94 70.85
N ILE A 3 10.35 73.51 70.72
CA ILE A 3 11.26 73.26 69.59
C ILE A 3 11.65 71.78 69.47
N TYR A 4 11.93 71.12 70.60
CA TYR A 4 12.24 69.69 70.61
C TYR A 4 11.05 68.81 70.18
N ARG A 5 9.81 69.21 70.51
CA ARG A 5 8.62 68.51 70.02
C ARG A 5 8.43 68.68 68.51
N LEU A 6 8.61 69.90 68.00
CA LEU A 6 8.49 70.18 66.56
C LEU A 6 9.58 69.48 65.74
N MET A 7 10.81 69.37 66.27
CA MET A 7 11.88 68.59 65.63
C MET A 7 11.58 67.09 65.64
N ASP A 8 11.01 66.57 66.73
CA ASP A 8 10.60 65.17 66.84
C ASP A 8 9.42 64.85 65.91
N GLU A 9 8.43 65.75 65.82
CA GLU A 9 7.31 65.66 64.88
C GLU A 9 7.77 65.69 63.42
N GLN A 10 8.66 66.62 63.03
CA GLN A 10 9.23 66.63 61.68
C GLN A 10 9.99 65.35 61.36
N LYS A 11 10.81 64.86 62.30
CA LYS A 11 11.55 63.62 62.09
C LYS A 11 10.60 62.43 61.89
N ASN A 12 9.53 62.33 62.68
CA ASN A 12 8.52 61.28 62.51
C ASN A 12 7.76 61.41 61.18
N GLU A 13 7.45 62.63 60.73
CA GLU A 13 6.84 62.87 59.41
C GLU A 13 7.78 62.49 58.26
N ASP A 14 9.07 62.82 58.34
CA ASP A 14 10.07 62.45 57.34
C ASP A 14 10.26 60.92 57.26
N GLU A 15 10.35 60.25 58.41
CA GLU A 15 10.44 58.78 58.49
C GLU A 15 9.18 58.11 57.92
N HIS A 16 8.00 58.63 58.22
CA HIS A 16 6.74 58.13 57.68
C HIS A 16 6.66 58.37 56.16
N LYS A 17 7.00 59.57 55.68
CA LYS A 17 7.06 59.86 54.24
C LYS A 17 8.01 58.90 53.53
N HIS A 18 9.20 58.68 54.08
CA HIS A 18 10.17 57.75 53.51
C HIS A 18 9.64 56.32 53.45
N TRP A 19 8.94 55.86 54.50
CA TRP A 19 8.27 54.57 54.50
C TRP A 19 7.16 54.48 53.43
N CYS A 20 6.31 55.51 53.29
CA CYS A 20 5.28 55.57 52.26
C CYS A 20 5.88 55.54 50.85
N ASP A 21 6.92 56.33 50.60
CA ASP A 21 7.61 56.38 49.30
C ASP A 21 8.21 55.00 48.96
N LEU A 22 8.84 54.33 49.93
CA LEU A 22 9.43 53.01 49.77
C LEU A 22 8.36 51.92 49.52
N GLU A 23 7.26 51.93 50.27
CA GLU A 23 6.18 50.97 50.06
C GLU A 23 5.44 51.18 48.74
N LEU A 24 5.28 52.44 48.29
CA LEU A 24 4.75 52.75 46.97
C LEU A 24 5.70 52.27 45.86
N GLU A 25 7.00 52.48 45.99
CA GLU A 25 8.00 52.00 45.02
C GLU A 25 7.98 50.47 44.92
N LYS A 26 8.01 49.77 46.06
CA LYS A 26 7.92 48.29 46.11
C LYS A 26 6.63 47.80 45.47
N THR A 27 5.50 48.43 45.78
CA THR A 27 4.20 48.04 45.24
C THR A 27 4.13 48.26 43.73
N ASN A 28 4.60 49.40 43.23
CA ASN A 28 4.63 49.70 41.79
C ASN A 28 5.57 48.75 41.02
N THR A 29 6.74 48.44 41.59
CA THR A 29 7.68 47.47 41.00
C THR A 29 7.03 46.09 40.95
N SER A 30 6.47 45.62 42.06
CA SER A 30 5.78 44.33 42.12
C SER A 30 4.60 44.25 41.15
N LYS A 31 3.83 45.33 40.99
CA LYS A 31 2.74 45.43 40.02
C LYS A 31 3.26 45.26 38.59
N THR A 32 4.31 46.00 38.23
CA THR A 32 4.91 45.94 36.88
C THR A 32 5.44 44.54 36.58
N ASP A 33 6.14 43.92 37.53
CA ASP A 33 6.66 42.56 37.40
C ASP A 33 5.53 41.53 37.19
N LYS A 34 4.43 41.65 37.96
CA LYS A 34 3.25 40.80 37.81
C LYS A 34 2.58 40.99 36.44
N GLU A 35 2.40 42.23 35.99
CA GLU A 35 1.80 42.55 34.68
C GLU A 35 2.64 41.99 33.53
N GLN A 36 3.96 42.17 33.58
CA GLN A 36 4.87 41.55 32.61
C GLN A 36 4.76 40.03 32.65
N LYS A 37 4.71 39.44 33.85
CA LYS A 37 4.65 37.99 34.00
C LYS A 37 3.36 37.39 33.48
N ILE A 38 2.24 38.08 33.65
CA ILE A 38 0.94 37.72 33.07
C ILE A 38 1.04 37.70 31.55
N GLY A 39 1.53 38.79 30.93
CA GLY A 39 1.67 38.87 29.48
C GLY A 39 2.59 37.78 28.89
N GLU A 40 3.69 37.45 29.57
CA GLU A 40 4.55 36.33 29.18
C GLU A 40 3.84 34.97 29.26
N LEU A 41 3.02 34.76 30.29
CA LEU A 41 2.29 33.50 30.48
C LEU A 41 1.16 33.36 29.47
N ASP A 42 0.44 34.44 29.18
CA ASP A 42 -0.61 34.47 28.15
C ASP A 42 -0.04 34.10 26.77
N ALA A 43 1.04 34.76 26.36
CA ALA A 43 1.69 34.46 25.08
C ALA A 43 2.15 32.99 24.98
N LYS A 44 2.70 32.44 26.08
CA LYS A 44 3.12 31.03 26.13
C LYS A 44 1.94 30.06 26.15
N LEU A 45 0.83 30.42 26.79
CA LEU A 45 -0.39 29.63 26.81
C LEU A 45 -1.02 29.56 25.41
N ASP A 46 -1.09 30.70 24.71
CA ASP A 46 -1.64 30.77 23.36
C ASP A 46 -0.80 29.94 22.38
N ASP A 47 0.52 30.08 22.42
CA ASP A 47 1.45 29.28 21.59
C ASP A 47 1.32 27.77 21.87
N ALA A 48 1.27 27.38 23.14
CA ALA A 48 1.13 25.98 23.53
C ALA A 48 -0.24 25.40 23.09
N LYS A 49 -1.33 26.17 23.24
CA LYS A 49 -2.67 25.76 22.81
C LYS A 49 -2.75 25.63 21.29
N ALA A 50 -2.13 26.54 20.54
CA ALA A 50 -2.02 26.45 19.09
C ALA A 50 -1.24 25.19 18.67
N THR A 51 -0.13 24.89 19.34
CA THR A 51 0.69 23.70 19.09
C THR A 51 -0.09 22.40 19.38
N VAL A 52 -0.87 22.35 20.46
CA VAL A 52 -1.78 21.22 20.76
C VAL A 52 -2.81 21.01 19.65
N GLY A 53 -3.38 22.10 19.12
CA GLY A 53 -4.29 22.04 17.97
C GLY A 53 -3.61 21.45 16.73
N LEU A 54 -2.39 21.91 16.40
CA LEU A 54 -1.62 21.38 15.29
C LEU A 54 -1.29 19.89 15.46
N LEU A 55 -0.82 19.48 16.64
CA LEU A 55 -0.51 18.08 16.94
C LEU A 55 -1.77 17.21 16.80
N THR A 56 -2.92 17.69 17.28
CA THR A 56 -4.20 16.96 17.15
C THR A 56 -4.58 16.73 15.68
N ALA A 57 -4.43 17.74 14.82
CA ALA A 57 -4.68 17.60 13.39
C ALA A 57 -3.72 16.58 12.76
N GLN A 58 -2.43 16.67 13.06
CA GLN A 58 -1.41 15.76 12.53
C GLN A 58 -1.56 14.31 13.01
N ILE A 59 -2.06 14.08 14.23
CA ILE A 59 -2.36 12.74 14.77
C ILE A 59 -3.54 12.13 14.01
N THR A 60 -4.57 12.95 13.74
CA THR A 60 -5.74 12.53 12.96
C THR A 60 -5.30 12.14 11.56
N GLU A 61 -4.56 13.01 10.88
CA GLU A 61 -4.03 12.75 9.53
C GLU A 61 -3.19 11.46 9.48
N ALA A 62 -2.28 11.27 10.43
CA ALA A 62 -1.45 10.07 10.50
C ALA A 62 -2.27 8.79 10.75
N SER A 63 -3.35 8.89 11.55
CA SER A 63 -4.25 7.77 11.83
C SER A 63 -5.10 7.42 10.61
N ASP A 64 -5.62 8.43 9.90
CA ASP A 64 -6.39 8.24 8.66
C ASP A 64 -5.53 7.60 7.58
N MET A 65 -4.29 8.08 7.38
CA MET A 65 -3.36 7.45 6.44
C MET A 65 -3.05 5.99 6.80
N ALA A 66 -2.92 5.66 8.10
CA ALA A 66 -2.72 4.27 8.51
C ALA A 66 -3.95 3.38 8.23
N ALA A 67 -5.16 3.94 8.32
CA ALA A 67 -6.39 3.27 7.95
C ALA A 67 -6.49 3.06 6.43
N ASP A 68 -6.18 4.08 5.63
CA ASP A 68 -6.16 4.01 4.17
C ASP A 68 -5.16 2.95 3.68
N LEU A 69 -3.95 2.92 4.25
CA LEU A 69 -2.96 1.89 3.94
C LEU A 69 -3.48 0.48 4.29
N THR A 70 -4.28 0.35 5.36
CA THR A 70 -4.90 -0.94 5.71
C THR A 70 -5.97 -1.36 4.70
N ALA A 71 -6.77 -0.41 4.22
CA ALA A 71 -7.76 -0.66 3.17
C ALA A 71 -7.07 -1.06 1.86
N PHE A 72 -6.03 -0.34 1.48
CA PHE A 72 -5.20 -0.65 0.31
C PHE A 72 -4.60 -2.05 0.38
N MET A 73 -4.00 -2.43 1.52
CA MET A 73 -3.47 -3.80 1.72
C MET A 73 -4.53 -4.87 1.49
N LYS A 74 -5.77 -4.63 1.95
CA LYS A 74 -6.89 -5.57 1.77
C LYS A 74 -7.27 -5.69 0.30
N GLU A 75 -7.44 -4.57 -0.38
CA GLU A 75 -7.79 -4.53 -1.81
C GLU A 75 -6.71 -5.18 -2.68
N ALA A 76 -5.43 -4.85 -2.43
CA ALA A 76 -4.29 -5.48 -3.11
C ALA A 76 -4.28 -7.00 -2.90
N THR A 77 -4.58 -7.47 -1.68
CA THR A 77 -4.67 -8.92 -1.39
C THR A 77 -5.82 -9.59 -2.16
N GLU A 78 -6.96 -8.92 -2.29
CA GLU A 78 -8.12 -9.41 -3.02
C GLU A 78 -7.83 -9.52 -4.52
N VAL A 79 -7.30 -8.45 -5.13
CA VAL A 79 -6.86 -8.44 -6.53
C VAL A 79 -5.83 -9.53 -6.78
N ARG A 80 -4.84 -9.68 -5.88
CA ARG A 80 -3.82 -10.74 -5.99
C ARG A 80 -4.43 -12.14 -5.95
N THR A 81 -5.43 -12.35 -5.09
CA THR A 81 -6.12 -13.64 -4.98
C THR A 81 -6.89 -13.98 -6.26
N ILE A 82 -7.60 -12.99 -6.81
CA ILE A 82 -8.34 -13.14 -8.08
C ILE A 82 -7.36 -13.44 -9.22
N GLY A 83 -6.32 -12.61 -9.39
CA GLY A 83 -5.31 -12.79 -10.44
C GLY A 83 -4.62 -14.15 -10.36
N LYS A 84 -4.30 -14.63 -9.15
CA LYS A 84 -3.73 -15.97 -8.95
C LYS A 84 -4.66 -17.07 -9.46
N THR A 85 -5.95 -16.96 -9.15
CA THR A 85 -6.95 -17.94 -9.58
C THR A 85 -7.13 -17.93 -11.09
N GLU A 86 -7.19 -16.76 -11.71
CA GLU A 86 -7.32 -16.60 -13.16
C GLU A 86 -6.08 -17.13 -13.89
N ASN A 87 -4.88 -16.78 -13.44
CA ASN A 87 -3.62 -17.28 -14.00
C ASN A 87 -3.52 -18.81 -13.91
N ALA A 88 -3.91 -19.40 -12.77
CA ALA A 88 -3.93 -20.85 -12.60
C ALA A 88 -4.93 -21.55 -13.54
N ALA A 89 -6.09 -20.94 -13.76
CA ALA A 89 -7.08 -21.43 -14.71
C ALA A 89 -6.55 -21.35 -16.15
N ALA A 90 -5.94 -20.23 -16.54
CA ALA A 90 -5.36 -20.02 -17.86
C ALA A 90 -4.23 -21.01 -18.17
N ILE A 91 -3.34 -21.29 -17.21
CA ILE A 91 -2.29 -22.32 -17.34
C ILE A 91 -2.90 -23.70 -17.56
N THR A 92 -3.94 -24.04 -16.78
CA THR A 92 -4.61 -25.34 -16.89
C THR A 92 -5.31 -25.51 -18.23
N ASP A 93 -6.04 -24.49 -18.67
CA ASP A 93 -6.74 -24.49 -19.97
C ASP A 93 -5.74 -24.57 -21.14
N SER A 94 -4.63 -23.83 -21.05
CA SER A 94 -3.54 -23.89 -22.04
C SER A 94 -2.98 -25.31 -22.17
N ARG A 95 -2.77 -26.02 -21.05
CA ARG A 95 -2.29 -27.41 -21.07
C ARG A 95 -3.31 -28.37 -21.69
N HIS A 96 -4.58 -28.23 -21.33
CA HIS A 96 -5.64 -29.05 -21.93
C HIS A 96 -5.77 -28.80 -23.44
N ALA A 97 -5.65 -27.54 -23.88
CA ALA A 97 -5.66 -27.18 -25.28
C ALA A 97 -4.47 -27.78 -26.04
N GLN A 98 -3.24 -27.68 -25.49
CA GLN A 98 -2.05 -28.31 -26.07
C GLN A 98 -2.22 -29.83 -26.21
N GLU A 99 -2.76 -30.50 -25.19
CA GLU A 99 -3.00 -31.95 -25.23
C GLU A 99 -4.06 -32.32 -26.29
N ALA A 100 -5.17 -31.58 -26.35
CA ALA A 100 -6.23 -31.81 -27.32
C ALA A 100 -5.74 -31.60 -28.76
N ILE A 101 -4.98 -30.53 -28.99
CA ILE A 101 -4.39 -30.22 -30.30
C ILE A 101 -3.36 -31.29 -30.69
N SER A 102 -2.51 -31.75 -29.76
CA SER A 102 -1.57 -32.83 -30.01
C SER A 102 -2.27 -34.12 -30.46
N LYS A 103 -3.37 -34.50 -29.79
CA LYS A 103 -4.20 -35.64 -30.20
C LYS A 103 -4.84 -35.44 -31.58
N ALA A 104 -5.34 -34.24 -31.88
CA ALA A 104 -5.93 -33.92 -33.18
C ALA A 104 -4.90 -34.00 -34.32
N ILE A 105 -3.69 -33.45 -34.10
CA ILE A 105 -2.57 -33.56 -35.04
C ILE A 105 -2.24 -35.03 -35.30
N ALA A 106 -2.15 -35.87 -34.26
CA ALA A 106 -1.84 -37.29 -34.43
C ALA A 106 -2.89 -38.04 -35.28
N VAL A 107 -4.18 -37.74 -35.08
CA VAL A 107 -5.27 -38.32 -35.88
C VAL A 107 -5.20 -37.85 -37.34
N LEU A 108 -4.98 -36.55 -37.58
CA LEU A 108 -4.87 -36.00 -38.92
C LEU A 108 -3.63 -36.49 -39.66
N GLU A 109 -2.48 -36.57 -38.99
CA GLU A 109 -1.25 -37.13 -39.55
C GLU A 109 -1.45 -38.60 -39.94
N ALA A 110 -2.11 -39.41 -39.10
CA ALA A 110 -2.43 -40.80 -39.43
C ALA A 110 -3.36 -40.90 -40.66
N PHE A 111 -4.41 -40.09 -40.72
CA PHE A 111 -5.35 -40.05 -41.85
C PHE A 111 -4.66 -39.64 -43.16
N TYR A 112 -3.86 -38.56 -43.15
CA TYR A 112 -3.19 -38.09 -44.36
C TYR A 112 -2.08 -39.05 -44.83
N LYS A 113 -1.37 -39.72 -43.91
CA LYS A 113 -0.43 -40.80 -44.26
C LYS A 113 -1.14 -42.00 -44.88
N ASP A 114 -2.33 -42.38 -44.41
CA ASP A 114 -3.09 -43.50 -44.97
C ASP A 114 -3.67 -43.17 -46.36
N SER A 115 -4.10 -41.92 -46.57
CA SER A 115 -4.60 -41.42 -47.85
C SER A 115 -3.53 -41.26 -48.95
N GLY A 116 -2.24 -41.38 -48.60
CA GLY A 116 -1.12 -41.17 -49.53
C GLY A 116 -0.81 -39.69 -49.85
N MET A 117 -1.52 -38.75 -49.24
CA MET A 117 -1.33 -37.30 -49.39
C MET A 117 -0.11 -36.77 -48.62
N VAL A 118 0.38 -37.53 -47.64
CA VAL A 118 1.65 -37.27 -46.95
C VAL A 118 2.57 -38.46 -47.21
N ALA A 119 3.80 -38.18 -47.65
CA ALA A 119 4.80 -39.22 -47.89
C ALA A 119 5.05 -40.00 -46.59
N LYS A 120 4.89 -41.31 -46.65
CA LYS A 120 5.38 -42.20 -45.60
C LYS A 120 6.89 -42.13 -45.64
N GLU A 121 7.50 -41.75 -44.54
CA GLU A 121 8.95 -41.71 -44.46
C GLU A 121 9.51 -43.12 -44.63
N SER A 122 10.63 -43.28 -45.33
CA SER A 122 11.16 -44.59 -45.74
C SER A 122 11.51 -45.52 -44.56
N TRP A 123 11.69 -44.94 -43.36
CA TRP A 123 11.96 -45.64 -42.11
C TRP A 123 10.69 -46.01 -41.31
N GLU A 124 9.50 -45.54 -41.69
CA GLU A 124 8.23 -45.88 -41.02
C GLU A 124 7.75 -47.31 -41.31
N PHE A 125 8.43 -48.02 -42.20
CA PHE A 125 8.26 -49.45 -42.36
C PHE A 125 8.99 -50.19 -41.20
N VAL A 126 8.20 -50.69 -40.26
CA VAL A 126 8.56 -51.68 -39.20
C VAL A 126 9.02 -51.08 -37.86
N GLN A 127 8.05 -50.79 -36.98
CA GLN A 127 7.96 -51.33 -35.60
C GLN A 127 6.68 -50.80 -34.90
N ARG A 128 5.57 -51.58 -34.96
CA ARG A 128 4.38 -51.35 -34.11
C ARG A 128 4.73 -51.70 -32.66
N GLY A 129 5.31 -50.76 -31.92
CA GLY A 129 5.61 -50.88 -30.49
C GLY A 129 4.76 -49.99 -29.59
N ALA A 130 4.23 -48.87 -30.10
CA ALA A 130 3.23 -48.07 -29.42
C ALA A 130 1.84 -48.51 -29.91
N ALA A 131 0.92 -48.79 -29.00
CA ALA A 131 -0.45 -49.14 -29.36
C ALA A 131 -1.03 -48.05 -30.26
N PRO A 132 -1.44 -48.37 -31.51
CA PRO A 132 -2.10 -47.40 -32.37
C PRO A 132 -3.36 -46.90 -31.65
N VAL A 133 -3.62 -45.60 -31.74
CA VAL A 133 -4.94 -45.05 -31.38
C VAL A 133 -5.97 -45.86 -32.17
N THR A 134 -6.81 -46.62 -31.46
CA THR A 134 -7.88 -47.42 -32.07
C THR A 134 -8.94 -46.46 -32.57
N LEU A 135 -8.88 -46.15 -33.85
CA LEU A 135 -9.91 -45.41 -34.57
C LEU A 135 -11.17 -46.30 -34.68
N PRO A 136 -12.37 -45.77 -34.43
CA PRO A 136 -13.62 -46.45 -34.75
C PRO A 136 -13.71 -46.74 -36.26
N ASP A 137 -14.49 -47.76 -36.64
CA ASP A 137 -14.83 -48.00 -38.05
C ASP A 137 -15.40 -46.71 -38.68
N THR A 138 -14.94 -46.39 -39.89
CA THR A 138 -15.31 -45.18 -40.62
C THR A 138 -16.84 -45.05 -40.71
N PRO A 139 -17.42 -43.86 -40.41
CA PRO A 139 -18.86 -43.65 -40.53
C PRO A 139 -19.32 -43.92 -41.96
N SER A 140 -20.50 -44.54 -42.10
CA SER A 140 -21.11 -44.84 -43.41
C SER A 140 -21.34 -43.62 -44.31
N THR A 141 -21.24 -42.41 -43.76
CA THR A 141 -21.32 -41.14 -44.50
C THR A 141 -20.04 -40.75 -45.24
N TRP A 142 -18.94 -41.51 -45.11
CA TRP A 142 -17.67 -41.25 -45.80
C TRP A 142 -17.57 -42.10 -47.08
N GLU A 143 -18.32 -41.71 -48.12
CA GLU A 143 -18.49 -42.52 -49.34
C GLU A 143 -17.36 -42.38 -50.39
N ALA A 144 -16.38 -41.49 -50.21
CA ALA A 144 -15.24 -41.33 -51.12
C ALA A 144 -13.95 -40.95 -50.39
N SER A 145 -12.81 -41.47 -50.85
CA SER A 145 -11.49 -41.02 -50.44
C SER A 145 -11.29 -39.55 -50.83
N TYR A 146 -11.00 -38.70 -49.84
CA TYR A 146 -10.73 -37.27 -50.04
C TYR A 146 -9.56 -37.08 -51.01
N THR A 147 -9.85 -36.63 -52.24
CA THR A 147 -8.84 -36.23 -53.23
C THR A 147 -8.57 -34.74 -53.05
N GLY A 148 -7.62 -34.42 -52.18
CA GLY A 148 -7.44 -33.05 -51.66
C GLY A 148 -7.14 -31.97 -52.71
N VAL A 149 -7.58 -30.75 -52.42
CA VAL A 149 -7.27 -29.53 -53.20
C VAL A 149 -6.13 -28.71 -52.59
N ALA A 150 -5.54 -29.15 -51.46
CA ALA A 150 -4.45 -28.45 -50.78
C ALA A 150 -3.49 -29.43 -50.11
N ASP A 151 -2.20 -29.07 -50.09
CA ASP A 151 -1.14 -29.78 -49.38
C ASP A 151 -1.37 -29.65 -47.86
N PRO A 152 -1.64 -30.75 -47.13
CA PRO A 152 -1.93 -30.69 -45.69
C PRO A 152 -0.73 -30.25 -44.84
N ALA A 153 0.49 -30.32 -45.39
CA ALA A 153 1.75 -30.05 -44.71
C ALA A 153 2.39 -28.71 -45.09
N ASN A 154 1.91 -28.05 -46.14
CA ASN A 154 2.45 -26.77 -46.61
C ASN A 154 1.43 -25.62 -46.47
N GLN A 155 1.94 -24.44 -46.10
CA GLN A 155 1.18 -23.18 -46.08
C GLN A 155 0.74 -22.80 -47.51
N PRO A 156 -0.39 -22.08 -47.70
CA PRO A 156 -1.21 -21.42 -46.68
C PRO A 156 -2.39 -22.26 -46.11
N ASP A 157 -2.66 -23.45 -46.65
CA ASP A 157 -3.93 -24.17 -46.42
C ASP A 157 -3.80 -25.48 -45.60
N GLY A 158 -2.60 -25.80 -45.09
CA GLY A 158 -2.33 -27.02 -44.35
C GLY A 158 -2.88 -27.01 -42.92
N ILE A 159 -4.00 -27.70 -42.68
CA ILE A 159 -4.65 -27.79 -41.36
C ILE A 159 -3.72 -28.30 -40.24
N ILE A 160 -2.75 -29.16 -40.54
CA ILE A 160 -1.77 -29.64 -39.55
C ILE A 160 -0.82 -28.50 -39.14
N THR A 161 -0.40 -27.67 -40.09
CA THR A 161 0.47 -26.52 -39.81
C THR A 161 -0.25 -25.49 -38.95
N VAL A 162 -1.51 -25.19 -39.27
CA VAL A 162 -2.35 -24.31 -38.44
C VAL A 162 -2.48 -24.85 -37.01
N LEU A 163 -2.76 -26.15 -36.85
CA LEU A 163 -2.84 -26.75 -35.51
C LEU A 163 -1.50 -26.70 -34.76
N LYS A 164 -0.37 -26.89 -35.44
CA LYS A 164 0.97 -26.75 -34.84
C LYS A 164 1.25 -25.31 -34.38
N GLU A 165 0.88 -24.32 -35.18
CA GLU A 165 0.98 -22.89 -34.82
C GLU A 165 0.09 -22.53 -33.62
N VAL A 166 -1.14 -23.03 -33.59
CA VAL A 166 -2.06 -22.82 -32.45
C VAL A 166 -1.51 -23.51 -31.18
N SER A 167 -0.98 -24.73 -31.30
CA SER A 167 -0.33 -25.41 -30.17
C SER A 167 0.87 -24.63 -29.63
N ALA A 168 1.70 -24.07 -30.51
CA ALA A 168 2.81 -23.22 -30.12
C ALA A 168 2.33 -21.95 -29.42
N SER A 169 1.24 -21.34 -29.91
CA SER A 169 0.62 -20.17 -29.28
C SER A 169 0.14 -20.46 -27.86
N PHE A 170 -0.45 -21.64 -27.61
CA PHE A 170 -0.84 -22.05 -26.25
C PHE A 170 0.37 -22.32 -25.34
N ALA A 171 1.46 -22.86 -25.88
CA ALA A 171 2.70 -23.04 -25.12
C ALA A 171 3.33 -21.70 -24.73
N THR A 172 3.32 -20.72 -25.64
CA THR A 172 3.72 -19.34 -25.34
C THR A 172 2.80 -18.70 -24.30
N MET A 173 1.48 -18.85 -24.44
CA MET A 173 0.52 -18.31 -23.47
C MET A 173 0.72 -18.88 -22.07
N GLU A 174 1.00 -20.19 -21.94
CA GLU A 174 1.35 -20.80 -20.66
C GLU A 174 2.62 -20.18 -20.06
N ALA A 175 3.69 -20.08 -20.86
CA ALA A 175 4.97 -19.53 -20.42
C ALA A 175 4.85 -18.05 -20.00
N ASP A 176 4.16 -17.24 -20.79
CA ASP A 176 3.92 -15.83 -20.52
C ASP A 176 3.07 -15.65 -19.26
N THR A 177 2.03 -16.47 -19.07
CA THR A 177 1.18 -16.44 -17.86
C THR A 177 1.98 -16.82 -16.62
N MET A 178 2.85 -17.83 -16.71
CA MET A 178 3.73 -18.21 -15.60
C MET A 178 4.73 -17.10 -15.25
N ALA A 179 5.34 -16.47 -16.25
CA ALA A 179 6.27 -15.36 -16.04
C ALA A 179 5.58 -14.13 -15.44
N GLN A 180 4.35 -13.83 -15.90
CA GLN A 180 3.53 -12.76 -15.36
C GLN A 180 3.17 -13.03 -13.90
N GLU A 181 2.74 -14.24 -13.56
CA GLU A 181 2.40 -14.64 -12.20
C GLU A 181 3.59 -14.51 -11.22
N GLU A 182 4.81 -14.84 -11.66
CA GLU A 182 6.02 -14.63 -10.86
C GLU A 182 6.29 -13.14 -10.63
N THR A 183 6.16 -12.33 -11.69
CA THR A 183 6.35 -10.88 -11.64
C THR A 183 5.32 -10.22 -10.71
N ASP A 184 4.04 -10.55 -10.87
CA ASP A 184 2.94 -10.04 -10.05
C ASP A 184 3.11 -10.45 -8.58
N GLN A 185 3.54 -11.68 -8.33
CA GLN A 185 3.81 -12.16 -6.98
C GLN A 185 4.97 -11.40 -6.33
N SER A 186 6.03 -11.09 -7.07
CA SER A 186 7.15 -10.31 -6.55
C SER A 186 6.75 -8.85 -6.30
N ALA A 187 6.07 -8.21 -7.26
CA ALA A 187 5.59 -6.83 -7.12
C ALA A 187 4.65 -6.68 -5.92
N TYR A 188 3.71 -7.61 -5.75
CA TYR A 188 2.82 -7.65 -4.59
C TYR A 188 3.60 -7.75 -3.27
N GLN A 189 4.63 -8.59 -3.18
CA GLN A 189 5.42 -8.72 -1.95
C GLN A 189 6.17 -7.43 -1.62
N GLU A 190 6.77 -6.77 -2.62
CA GLU A 190 7.46 -5.49 -2.43
C GLU A 190 6.50 -4.39 -1.99
N GLU A 191 5.34 -4.29 -2.66
CA GLU A 191 4.32 -3.31 -2.36
C GLU A 191 3.72 -3.50 -0.97
N MET A 192 3.39 -4.74 -0.59
CA MET A 192 2.86 -5.06 0.73
C MET A 192 3.87 -4.77 1.83
N LYS A 193 5.15 -5.07 1.60
CA LYS A 193 6.22 -4.75 2.56
C LYS A 193 6.41 -3.24 2.71
N ALA A 194 6.45 -2.50 1.60
CA ALA A 194 6.58 -1.05 1.63
C ALA A 194 5.39 -0.40 2.36
N THR A 195 4.18 -0.89 2.08
CA THR A 195 2.95 -0.42 2.70
C THR A 195 2.91 -0.73 4.19
N GLU A 196 3.35 -1.92 4.61
CA GLU A 196 3.42 -2.30 6.03
C GLU A 196 4.42 -1.42 6.80
N ILE A 197 5.59 -1.14 6.21
CA ILE A 197 6.58 -0.22 6.79
C ILE A 197 5.99 1.17 6.93
N GLU A 198 5.34 1.69 5.89
CA GLU A 198 4.74 3.03 5.92
C GLU A 198 3.61 3.10 6.95
N LYS A 199 2.74 2.10 7.02
CA LYS A 199 1.69 2.00 8.04
C LYS A 199 2.27 2.00 9.45
N ALA A 200 3.33 1.21 9.70
CA ALA A 200 4.01 1.19 10.99
C ALA A 200 4.64 2.55 11.33
N ARG A 201 5.23 3.23 10.34
CA ARG A 201 5.77 4.58 10.49
C ARG A 201 4.68 5.58 10.88
N ARG A 202 3.53 5.57 10.20
CA ARG A 202 2.40 6.46 10.52
C ARG A 202 1.82 6.19 11.89
N ALA A 203 1.65 4.93 12.27
CA ALA A 203 1.20 4.56 13.61
C ALA A 203 2.16 5.05 14.70
N LYS A 204 3.48 4.90 14.48
CA LYS A 204 4.48 5.39 15.44
C LYS A 204 4.52 6.92 15.49
N GLU A 205 4.37 7.58 14.35
CA GLU A 205 4.28 9.04 14.26
C GLU A 205 3.10 9.58 15.06
N ALA A 206 1.91 8.96 14.93
CA ALA A 206 0.73 9.31 15.72
C ALA A 206 0.96 9.12 17.22
N GLU A 207 1.55 7.98 17.63
CA GLU A 207 1.85 7.68 19.04
C GLU A 207 2.80 8.73 19.64
N MET A 208 3.89 9.05 18.94
CA MET A 208 4.89 10.03 19.41
C MET A 208 4.29 11.43 19.55
N LYS A 209 3.45 11.84 18.60
CA LYS A 209 2.75 13.13 18.65
C LYS A 209 1.72 13.18 19.77
N GLU A 210 1.01 12.10 20.04
CA GLU A 210 0.06 12.03 21.17
C GLU A 210 0.80 12.15 22.52
N GLN A 211 1.97 11.52 22.65
CA GLN A 211 2.81 11.68 23.85
C GLN A 211 3.27 13.14 24.03
N GLU A 212 3.68 13.80 22.95
CA GLU A 212 4.11 15.20 23.00
C GLU A 212 2.94 16.15 23.31
N LYS A 213 1.80 15.92 22.68
CA LYS A 213 0.54 16.65 22.95
C LYS A 213 0.19 16.56 24.44
N LYS A 214 0.22 15.36 25.02
CA LYS A 214 -0.07 15.16 26.44
C LYS A 214 0.89 15.93 27.35
N ARG A 215 2.20 15.94 27.04
CA ARG A 215 3.19 16.73 27.78
C ARG A 215 2.90 18.22 27.70
N LEU A 216 2.49 18.72 26.53
CA LEU A 216 2.10 20.12 26.37
C LEU A 216 0.82 20.46 27.13
N GLU A 217 -0.18 19.57 27.16
CA GLU A 217 -1.40 19.75 27.96
C GLU A 217 -1.10 19.82 29.47
N ASP A 218 -0.21 18.97 29.96
CA ASP A 218 0.27 19.02 31.35
C ASP A 218 0.97 20.36 31.64
N LYS A 219 1.79 20.84 30.71
CA LYS A 219 2.49 22.12 30.81
C LYS A 219 1.51 23.30 30.77
N ILE A 220 0.49 23.27 29.90
CA ILE A 220 -0.59 24.27 29.85
C ILE A 220 -1.27 24.34 31.22
N THR A 221 -1.66 23.19 31.77
CA THR A 221 -2.30 23.12 33.09
C THR A 221 -1.43 23.73 34.19
N SER A 222 -0.12 23.50 34.14
CA SER A 222 0.84 24.12 35.06
C SER A 222 0.92 25.65 34.88
N MET A 223 1.03 26.12 33.63
CA MET A 223 1.08 27.55 33.30
C MET A 223 -0.22 28.27 33.70
N GLU A 224 -1.39 27.65 33.52
CA GLU A 224 -2.67 28.22 33.95
C GLU A 224 -2.75 28.37 35.48
N LYS A 225 -2.18 27.44 36.25
CA LYS A 225 -2.06 27.58 37.71
C LYS A 225 -1.14 28.74 38.10
N SER A 226 0.02 28.85 37.45
CA SER A 226 0.95 29.96 37.67
C SER A 226 0.31 31.30 37.30
N HIS A 227 -0.41 31.35 36.18
CA HIS A 227 -1.11 32.54 35.73
C HIS A 227 -2.13 32.99 36.80
N LYS A 228 -2.98 32.09 37.29
CA LYS A 228 -3.95 32.38 38.37
C LYS A 228 -3.28 32.88 39.65
N HIS A 229 -2.11 32.35 40.00
CA HIS A 229 -1.37 32.77 41.20
C HIS A 229 -0.78 34.18 41.05
N VAL A 230 -0.33 34.56 39.86
CA VAL A 230 0.23 35.89 39.59
C VAL A 230 -0.87 36.94 39.43
N SER A 231 -2.00 36.58 38.83
CA SER A 231 -3.15 37.46 38.60
C SER A 231 -4.05 37.67 39.81
N GLY A 232 -3.98 36.78 40.81
CA GLY A 232 -4.67 36.89 42.10
C GLY A 232 -3.90 37.76 43.09
#